data_AF-A0A1J3D510-F1
#
_entry.id   AF-A0A1J3D510-F1
#
_cell.length_a   1.000
_cell.length_b   1.000
_cell.length_c   1.000
_cell.angle_alpha   90.00
_cell.angle_beta   90.00
_cell.angle_gamma   90.00
#
_symmetry.space_group_name_H-M   'P 1'
#
loop_
_entity.id
_entity.type
_entity.pdbx_description
1 polymer ?
#
loop_
_entity_poly.entity_id
_entity_poly.type
_entity_poly.pdbx_seq_one_letter_code
_entity_poly.pdbx_strand_id
1 'polypeptide(L)'
;NPLVSSSAGFLPEAKLPTTMVFMAEFDILKDRNLEMCKVMRSHGKRVEGVVHGGVGHAFHIFDNSSMSRDRIHDMMCRLHNFIHP
;
A
#
# COMPACT_ATOMS: atom_id res chain seq x y z
N ASN A 1 3.92 -10.93 -17.83
CA ASN A 1 5.14 -10.15 -17.52
C ASN A 1 6.31 -11.12 -17.45
N PRO A 2 7.26 -11.08 -18.40
CA PRO A 2 8.38 -12.02 -18.47
C PRO A 2 9.37 -11.95 -17.29
N LEU A 3 9.22 -10.97 -16.39
CA LEU A 3 10.08 -10.76 -15.22
C LEU A 3 9.62 -11.46 -13.93
N VAL A 4 8.51 -12.22 -13.97
CA VAL A 4 7.96 -12.93 -12.80
C VAL A 4 8.92 -14.01 -12.24
N SER A 5 9.86 -14.50 -13.05
CA SER A 5 10.77 -15.59 -12.65
C SER A 5 11.81 -15.16 -11.59
N SER A 6 12.31 -13.91 -11.64
CA SER A 6 13.42 -13.50 -10.77
C SER A 6 13.00 -13.07 -9.36
N SER A 7 11.74 -12.67 -9.14
CA SER A 7 11.25 -12.24 -7.83
C SER A 7 10.76 -13.39 -6.94
N ALA A 8 10.44 -14.55 -7.54
CA ALA A 8 9.95 -15.73 -6.82
C ALA A 8 10.98 -16.29 -5.82
N GLY A 9 12.28 -16.23 -6.14
CA GLY A 9 13.36 -16.63 -5.22
C GLY A 9 13.75 -15.52 -4.22
N PHE A 10 13.54 -14.25 -4.57
CA PHE A 10 13.94 -13.12 -3.72
C PHE A 10 13.06 -12.98 -2.48
N LEU A 11 11.73 -13.07 -2.65
CA LEU A 11 10.80 -12.79 -1.55
C LEU A 11 10.97 -13.74 -0.35
N PRO A 12 11.11 -15.07 -0.50
CA PRO A 12 11.36 -15.96 0.64
C PRO A 12 12.57 -15.52 1.49
N GLU A 13 13.71 -15.24 0.85
CA GLU A 13 14.98 -14.94 1.52
C GLU A 13 15.11 -13.49 1.98
N ALA A 14 14.40 -12.56 1.34
CA ALA A 14 14.51 -11.14 1.63
C ALA A 14 14.00 -10.78 3.03
N LYS A 15 14.86 -10.17 3.85
CA LYS A 15 14.44 -9.53 5.10
C LYS A 15 13.86 -8.16 4.80
N LEU A 16 12.54 -8.12 4.53
CA LEU A 16 11.81 -6.88 4.33
C LEU A 16 11.28 -6.33 5.66
N PRO A 17 11.26 -5.00 5.85
CA PRO A 17 10.64 -4.40 7.02
C PRO A 17 9.13 -4.65 7.03
N THR A 18 8.50 -4.49 8.20
CA THR A 18 7.05 -4.39 8.27
C THR A 18 6.63 -3.24 7.34
N THR A 19 5.74 -3.53 6.39
CA THR A 19 5.38 -2.59 5.33
C THR A 19 3.89 -2.25 5.41
N MET A 20 3.55 -0.98 5.25
CA MET A 20 2.17 -0.53 5.03
C MET A 20 2.06 0.15 3.67
N VAL A 21 1.01 -0.20 2.91
CA VAL A 21 0.79 0.27 1.55
C VAL A 21 -0.56 0.98 1.48
N PHE A 22 -0.53 2.29 1.24
CA PHE A 22 -1.73 3.10 1.00
C PHE A 22 -2.07 3.12 -0.49
N MET A 23 -3.35 2.95 -0.81
CA MET A 23 -3.88 2.92 -2.17
C MET A 23 -5.11 3.80 -2.26
N ALA A 24 -5.29 4.49 -3.38
CA ALA A 24 -6.51 5.24 -3.67
C ALA A 24 -7.53 4.32 -4.38
N GLU A 25 -8.82 4.46 -4.07
CA GLU A 25 -9.88 3.65 -4.65
C GLU A 25 -9.95 3.75 -6.19
N PHE A 26 -9.75 4.96 -6.72
CA PHE A 26 -9.80 5.27 -8.14
C PHE A 26 -8.41 5.30 -8.80
N ASP A 27 -7.40 4.68 -8.18
CA ASP A 27 -6.06 4.57 -8.75
C ASP A 27 -5.95 3.35 -9.68
N ILE A 28 -5.47 3.55 -10.91
CA ILE A 28 -5.18 2.48 -11.86
C ILE A 28 -4.17 1.45 -11.33
N LEU A 29 -3.33 1.85 -10.36
CA LEU A 29 -2.33 0.99 -9.74
C LEU A 29 -2.88 0.17 -8.56
N LYS A 30 -4.12 0.42 -8.13
CA LYS A 30 -4.72 -0.22 -6.94
C LYS A 30 -4.64 -1.75 -7.00
N ASP A 31 -5.14 -2.36 -8.07
CA ASP A 31 -5.25 -3.82 -8.16
C ASP A 31 -3.87 -4.49 -8.21
N ARG A 32 -2.90 -3.85 -8.88
CA ARG A 32 -1.50 -4.28 -8.88
C ARG A 32 -0.91 -4.24 -7.47
N ASN A 33 -1.14 -3.17 -6.73
CA ASN A 33 -0.61 -3.01 -5.38
C ASN A 33 -1.29 -3.97 -4.39
N LEU A 34 -2.58 -4.28 -4.57
CA LEU A 34 -3.29 -5.32 -3.82
C LEU A 34 -2.68 -6.70 -4.06
N GLU A 35 -2.42 -7.06 -5.31
CA GLU A 35 -1.78 -8.35 -5.63
C GLU A 35 -0.35 -8.41 -5.09
N MET A 36 0.41 -7.31 -5.14
CA MET A 36 1.71 -7.23 -4.48
C MET A 36 1.62 -7.51 -2.98
N CYS A 37 0.67 -6.88 -2.27
CA CYS A 37 0.46 -7.13 -0.84
C CYS A 37 0.11 -8.60 -0.56
N LYS A 38 -0.75 -9.19 -1.39
CA LYS A 38 -1.16 -10.60 -1.28
C LYS A 38 0.04 -11.54 -1.47
N VAL A 39 0.86 -11.32 -2.50
CA VAL A 39 2.07 -12.12 -2.77
C VAL A 39 3.09 -11.94 -1.64
N MET A 40 3.29 -10.74 -1.11
CA MET A 40 4.22 -10.55 0.02
C MET A 40 3.74 -11.30 1.27
N ARG A 41 2.43 -11.26 1.58
CA ARG A 41 1.85 -12.01 2.70
C ARG A 41 1.97 -13.53 2.50
N SER A 42 1.77 -14.03 1.28
CA SER A 42 1.90 -15.48 1.00
C SER A 42 3.33 -15.99 1.23
N HIS A 43 4.33 -15.09 1.20
CA HIS A 43 5.73 -15.38 1.52
C HIS A 43 6.10 -14.99 2.97
N GLY A 44 5.12 -14.90 3.87
CA GLY A 44 5.34 -14.66 5.30
C GLY A 44 5.78 -13.23 5.65
N LYS A 45 5.67 -12.27 4.72
CA LYS A 45 6.01 -10.86 5.02
C LYS A 45 4.87 -10.17 5.74
N ARG A 46 5.21 -9.34 6.73
CA ARG A 46 4.24 -8.49 7.44
C ARG A 46 3.93 -7.27 6.58
N VAL A 47 2.80 -7.32 5.88
CA VAL A 47 2.33 -6.25 5.01
C VAL A 47 0.89 -5.89 5.33
N GLU A 48 0.61 -4.61 5.53
CA GLU A 48 -0.74 -4.05 5.63
C GLU A 48 -1.07 -3.26 4.36
N GLY A 49 -2.27 -3.42 3.83
CA GLY A 49 -2.72 -2.74 2.61
C GLY A 49 -4.02 -2.03 2.92
N VAL A 50 -4.05 -0.72 2.70
CA VAL A 50 -5.18 0.15 3.04
C VAL A 50 -5.66 0.85 1.78
N VAL A 51 -6.95 0.74 1.47
CA VAL A 51 -7.59 1.47 0.37
C VAL A 51 -8.37 2.64 0.93
N HIS A 52 -8.07 3.85 0.49
CA HIS A 52 -8.84 5.05 0.82
C HIS A 52 -9.91 5.30 -0.24
N GLY A 53 -11.16 5.30 0.21
CA GLY A 53 -12.33 5.51 -0.64
C GLY A 53 -12.46 6.95 -1.15
N GLY A 54 -13.07 7.09 -2.32
CA GLY A 54 -13.42 8.37 -2.93
C GLY A 54 -12.26 9.13 -3.58
N VAL A 55 -11.01 8.68 -3.43
CA VAL A 55 -9.83 9.43 -3.85
C VAL A 55 -9.11 8.80 -5.05
N GLY A 56 -8.49 9.67 -5.85
CA GLY A 56 -7.69 9.30 -7.01
C GLY A 56 -6.19 9.17 -6.73
N HIS A 57 -5.42 8.91 -7.78
CA HIS A 57 -3.97 8.78 -7.70
C HIS A 57 -3.32 9.97 -7.00
N ALA A 58 -2.34 9.69 -6.13
CA ALA A 58 -1.58 10.69 -5.38
C ALA A 58 -2.45 11.70 -4.59
N PHE A 59 -3.59 11.27 -4.04
CA PHE A 59 -4.47 12.14 -3.24
C PHE A 59 -3.79 12.81 -2.04
N HIS A 60 -2.67 12.26 -1.56
CA HIS A 60 -1.85 12.85 -0.50
C HIS A 60 -1.00 14.03 -0.96
N ILE A 61 -0.81 14.18 -2.27
CA ILE A 61 -0.16 15.34 -2.89
C ILE A 61 -1.24 16.35 -3.34
N PHE A 62 -2.35 15.84 -3.87
CA PHE A 62 -3.46 16.65 -4.38
C PHE A 62 -4.59 16.78 -3.34
N ASP A 63 -4.41 17.69 -2.38
CA ASP A 63 -5.33 17.94 -1.26
C ASP A 63 -6.46 18.95 -1.57
N ASN A 64 -6.67 19.23 -2.86
CA ASN A 64 -7.63 20.24 -3.35
C ASN A 64 -9.10 19.97 -3.00
N SER A 65 -9.44 18.83 -2.42
CA SER A 65 -10.79 18.49 -1.96
C SER A 65 -10.83 18.27 -0.45
N SER A 66 -11.97 18.58 0.19
CA SER A 66 -12.21 18.22 1.61
C SER A 66 -12.04 16.73 1.84
N MET A 67 -12.55 15.91 0.92
CA MET A 67 -12.42 14.45 0.96
C MET A 67 -10.95 13.99 0.93
N SER A 68 -10.10 14.58 0.08
CA SER A 68 -8.66 14.28 0.06
C SER A 68 -8.03 14.57 1.41
N ARG A 69 -8.34 15.72 2.02
CA ARG A 69 -7.81 16.11 3.34
C ARG A 69 -8.25 15.16 4.45
N ASP A 70 -9.51 14.75 4.46
CA ASP A 70 -10.01 13.76 5.43
C ASP A 70 -9.31 12.40 5.26
N ARG A 71 -9.10 11.97 4.01
CA ARG A 71 -8.35 10.73 3.73
C ARG A 71 -6.89 10.84 4.11
N ILE A 72 -6.24 12.00 3.91
CA ILE A 72 -4.87 12.24 4.37
C ILE A 72 -4.79 12.16 5.90
N HIS A 73 -5.75 12.75 6.61
CA HIS A 73 -5.76 12.69 8.07
C HIS A 73 -5.86 11.23 8.57
N ASP A 74 -6.81 10.46 8.05
CA ASP A 74 -6.96 9.02 8.34
C ASP A 74 -5.68 8.22 7.97
N MET A 75 -5.07 8.51 6.82
CA MET A 75 -3.79 7.92 6.40
C MET A 75 -2.68 8.19 7.42
N MET A 76 -2.55 9.44 7.88
CA MET A 76 -1.51 9.84 8.84
C MET A 76 -1.74 9.24 10.23
N CYS A 77 -2.99 9.15 10.70
CA CYS A 77 -3.32 8.46 11.95
C CYS A 77 -2.93 6.97 11.92
N ARG A 78 -3.22 6.29 10.80
CA ARG A 78 -2.81 4.89 10.60
C ARG A 78 -1.29 4.75 10.56
N LEU A 79 -0.61 5.65 9.83
CA LEU A 79 0.86 5.67 9.78
C LEU A 79 1.47 5.86 11.17
N HIS A 80 0.93 6.78 11.96
CA HIS A 80 1.40 7.02 13.32
C HIS A 80 1.29 5.75 14.18
N ASN A 81 0.14 5.09 14.17
CA ASN A 81 -0.09 3.86 14.96
C ASN A 81 0.74 2.68 14.45
N PHE A 82 1.04 2.63 13.15
CA PHE A 82 1.88 1.57 12.59
C PHE A 82 3.35 1.70 13.00
N ILE A 83 3.84 2.94 13.11
CA ILE A 83 5.22 3.22 13.55
C ILE A 83 5.34 3.11 15.08
N HIS A 84 4.27 3.44 15.81
CA HIS A 84 4.19 3.38 17.27
C HIS A 84 3.06 2.43 17.72
N PRO A 85 3.24 1.10 17.52
CA PRO A 85 2.21 0.10 17.80
C PRO A 85 1.91 -0.08 19.30
#